data_AF-X1IMT8-F1
#
_entry.id   AF-X1IMT8-F1
#
_cell.length_a   1.000
_cell.length_b   1.000
_cell.length_c   1.000
_cell.angle_alpha   90.00
_cell.angle_beta   90.00
_cell.angle_gamma   90.00
#
_symmetry.space_group_name_H-M   'P 1'
#
loop_
_entity.id
_entity.type
_entity.pdbx_description
1 polymer ?
#
loop_
_entity_poly.entity_id
_entity_poly.type
_entity_poly.pdbx_seq_one_letter_code
_entity_poly.pdbx_strand_id
1 'polypeptide(L)'
;VSLPAAVAQGDANRPGVVVLDTTGFWRMHHTLRPPVIQLDSGPQPMDLRWHHPSGGRVLKTFRWASRETPPPPKDWAQVRFDDSTWLRGPARMSCLTPFLSRLCMRGRFRVTDPSRVKNLRLGVSYRGGVIVYLNGKEVARHDLPRGAAGKGLVAKGYAPEAFTPMNGWNGKRSRYLQLETEADIALRRRSADIPIPSGLLRRGVNVLGLEIIRAPYHKVVEEKKGKRGSRYCPYALAFNTCQID
;
A
#
# COMPACT_ATOMS: atom_id res chain seq x y z
N VAL A 1 -10.75 -2.34 9.31
CA VAL A 1 -11.19 -1.50 8.18
C VAL A 1 -12.66 -1.77 7.95
N SER A 2 -13.51 -0.88 8.45
CA SER A 2 -14.97 -0.94 8.35
C SER A 2 -15.44 0.48 8.05
N LEU A 3 -16.46 0.62 7.20
CA LEU A 3 -17.14 1.90 6.96
C LEU A 3 -18.42 1.93 7.81
N PRO A 4 -18.46 2.56 9.01
CA PRO A 4 -19.74 2.81 9.65
C PRO A 4 -20.38 4.07 9.02
N ALA A 5 -21.59 3.94 8.51
CA ALA A 5 -22.50 5.08 8.32
C ALA A 5 -23.47 5.12 9.52
N ALA A 6 -23.52 6.24 10.23
CA ALA A 6 -24.39 6.44 11.39
C ALA A 6 -25.41 7.55 11.11
N VAL A 7 -26.69 7.28 11.37
CA VAL A 7 -27.80 8.23 11.28
C VAL A 7 -28.34 8.52 12.68
N ALA A 8 -28.51 9.82 12.95
CA ALA A 8 -29.33 10.49 13.97
C ALA A 8 -29.14 10.08 15.45
N GLN A 9 -28.92 11.09 16.30
CA GLN A 9 -28.88 10.99 17.75
C GLN A 9 -30.17 10.34 18.29
N GLY A 10 -30.01 9.18 18.89
CA GLY A 10 -31.05 8.30 19.43
C GLY A 10 -30.64 6.85 19.13
N ASP A 11 -30.14 6.14 20.15
CA ASP A 11 -29.53 4.79 20.10
C ASP A 11 -28.01 4.76 19.82
N ALA A 12 -27.21 4.99 20.87
CA ALA A 12 -25.75 4.83 20.88
C ALA A 12 -25.26 3.35 20.77
N ASN A 13 -26.12 2.39 20.40
CA ASN A 13 -25.79 0.96 20.44
C ASN A 13 -26.19 0.16 19.18
N ARG A 14 -26.42 0.81 18.04
CA ARG A 14 -26.53 0.10 16.75
C ARG A 14 -25.18 0.12 16.03
N PRO A 15 -24.58 -1.04 15.71
CA PRO A 15 -23.38 -1.06 14.89
C PRO A 15 -23.69 -0.42 13.53
N GLY A 16 -22.91 0.58 13.12
CA GLY A 16 -23.08 1.26 11.83
C GLY A 16 -23.03 0.27 10.67
N VAL A 17 -23.77 0.54 9.61
CA VAL A 17 -23.87 -0.39 8.46
C VAL A 17 -22.56 -0.37 7.68
N VAL A 18 -21.88 -1.53 7.62
CA VAL A 18 -20.68 -1.72 6.80
C VAL A 18 -21.08 -1.87 5.33
N VAL A 19 -20.66 -0.92 4.51
CA VAL A 19 -20.97 -0.89 3.07
C VAL A 19 -19.88 -1.55 2.22
N LEU A 20 -18.62 -1.42 2.64
CA LEU A 20 -17.44 -2.07 2.05
C LEU A 20 -16.43 -2.37 3.16
N ASP A 21 -15.73 -3.49 3.06
CA ASP A 21 -14.64 -3.86 3.95
C ASP A 21 -13.55 -4.66 3.20
N THR A 22 -12.57 -5.18 3.93
CA THR A 22 -11.46 -5.95 3.34
C THR A 22 -11.84 -7.34 2.85
N THR A 23 -12.99 -7.87 3.26
CA THR A 23 -13.49 -9.20 2.88
C THR A 23 -14.34 -9.16 1.61
N GLY A 24 -14.98 -8.01 1.34
CA GLY A 24 -15.72 -7.76 0.12
C GLY A 24 -14.87 -7.78 -1.16
N PHE A 25 -15.53 -7.72 -2.31
CA PHE A 25 -14.85 -7.78 -3.60
C PHE A 25 -14.23 -6.43 -4.00
N TRP A 26 -12.91 -6.43 -4.16
CA TRP A 26 -12.13 -5.35 -4.74
C TRP A 26 -11.62 -5.73 -6.11
N ARG A 27 -11.51 -4.72 -6.98
CA ARG A 27 -10.77 -4.80 -8.25
C ARG A 27 -9.42 -4.12 -8.07
N MET A 28 -8.34 -4.80 -8.42
CA MET A 28 -6.98 -4.38 -8.07
C MET A 28 -6.06 -4.35 -9.29
N HIS A 29 -5.31 -3.26 -9.42
CA HIS A 29 -4.22 -3.10 -10.37
C HIS A 29 -2.90 -2.86 -9.62
N HIS A 30 -1.86 -3.59 -10.04
CA HIS A 30 -0.55 -3.55 -9.42
C HIS A 30 0.45 -2.99 -10.41
N THR A 31 1.14 -1.91 -10.03
CA THR A 31 2.29 -1.41 -10.79
C THR A 31 3.57 -1.81 -10.08
N LEU A 32 4.38 -2.65 -10.73
CA LEU A 32 5.65 -3.14 -10.20
C LEU A 32 6.82 -2.33 -10.76
N ARG A 33 7.78 -1.99 -9.89
CA ARG A 33 9.03 -1.28 -10.22
C ARG A 33 10.14 -1.69 -9.24
N PRO A 34 11.43 -1.51 -9.58
CA PRO A 34 12.51 -1.71 -8.62
C PRO A 34 12.25 -0.93 -7.33
N PRO A 35 12.44 -1.52 -6.14
CA PRO A 35 12.34 -0.82 -4.87
C PRO A 35 13.17 0.47 -4.86
N VAL A 36 12.76 1.47 -4.08
CA VAL A 36 13.51 2.73 -3.94
C VAL A 36 14.11 2.78 -2.55
N ILE A 37 15.35 3.25 -2.44
CA ILE A 37 16.04 3.53 -1.19
C ILE A 37 16.33 5.02 -1.08
N GLN A 38 16.14 5.57 0.10
CA GLN A 38 16.51 6.93 0.45
C GLN A 38 17.94 6.91 1.01
N LEU A 39 18.89 7.44 0.25
CA LEU A 39 20.25 7.72 0.71
C LEU A 39 20.41 9.21 1.02
N ASP A 40 21.57 9.58 1.55
CA ASP A 40 21.93 10.99 1.81
C ASP A 40 22.05 11.79 0.50
N SER A 41 22.37 11.12 -0.63
CA SER A 41 22.36 11.71 -1.97
C SER A 41 20.97 11.83 -2.63
N GLY A 42 19.92 11.29 -1.98
CA GLY A 42 18.55 11.31 -2.50
C GLY A 42 17.94 9.93 -2.75
N PRO A 43 16.66 9.88 -3.17
CA PRO A 43 15.96 8.64 -3.47
C PRO A 43 16.45 8.05 -4.81
N GLN A 44 16.80 6.77 -4.81
CA GLN A 44 17.22 6.07 -6.03
C GLN A 44 16.69 4.62 -6.06
N PRO A 45 16.55 4.01 -7.25
CA PRO A 45 16.27 2.58 -7.36
C PRO A 45 17.36 1.75 -6.66
N MET A 46 16.95 0.72 -5.92
CA MET A 46 17.88 -0.22 -5.30
C MET A 46 18.61 -1.05 -6.36
N ASP A 47 19.93 -1.19 -6.23
CA ASP A 47 20.73 -2.02 -7.12
C ASP A 47 20.70 -3.48 -6.69
N LEU A 48 19.78 -4.23 -7.28
CA LEU A 48 19.59 -5.66 -7.00
C LEU A 48 20.60 -6.58 -7.70
N ARG A 49 21.60 -6.05 -8.43
CA ARG A 49 22.67 -6.87 -8.99
C ARG A 49 23.52 -7.43 -7.85
N TRP A 50 23.69 -8.75 -7.82
CA TRP A 50 24.45 -9.42 -6.78
C TRP A 50 25.49 -10.38 -7.37
N HIS A 51 26.74 -10.15 -6.98
CA HIS A 51 27.85 -11.07 -7.18
C HIS A 51 27.97 -11.92 -5.92
N HIS A 52 27.65 -13.20 -6.02
CA HIS A 52 27.74 -14.09 -4.87
C HIS A 52 29.21 -14.22 -4.42
N PRO A 53 29.53 -14.06 -3.11
CA PRO A 53 30.91 -14.11 -2.63
C PRO A 53 31.62 -15.45 -2.90
N SER A 54 30.87 -16.55 -3.00
CA SER A 54 31.42 -17.89 -3.22
C SER A 54 31.64 -18.28 -4.70
N GLY A 55 31.64 -17.33 -5.64
CA GLY A 55 32.05 -17.61 -7.02
C GLY A 55 31.21 -16.92 -8.08
N GLY A 56 31.75 -15.81 -8.62
CA GLY A 56 31.65 -15.31 -10.00
C GLY A 56 30.30 -15.09 -10.70
N ARG A 57 29.20 -15.69 -10.25
CA ARG A 57 27.93 -15.72 -10.98
C ARG A 57 27.06 -14.54 -10.57
N VAL A 58 26.85 -13.62 -11.51
CA VAL A 58 25.83 -12.58 -11.38
C VAL A 58 24.45 -13.22 -11.50
N LEU A 59 23.66 -13.15 -10.44
CA LEU A 59 22.26 -13.57 -10.50
C LEU A 59 21.47 -12.56 -11.34
N LYS A 60 21.18 -12.94 -12.60
CA LYS A 60 20.35 -12.15 -13.51
C LYS A 60 18.86 -12.17 -13.15
N THR A 61 18.44 -12.93 -12.14
CA THR A 61 17.04 -13.11 -11.72
C THR A 61 16.35 -11.80 -11.38
N PHE A 62 17.07 -10.81 -10.85
CA PHE A 62 16.49 -9.50 -10.55
C PHE A 62 16.41 -8.57 -11.76
N ARG A 63 17.14 -8.86 -12.85
CA ARG A 63 17.14 -8.00 -14.05
C ARG A 63 15.77 -7.95 -14.72
N TRP A 64 15.07 -9.08 -14.82
CA TRP A 64 13.71 -9.11 -15.37
C TRP A 64 12.67 -8.63 -14.35
N ALA A 65 12.85 -8.94 -13.06
CA ALA A 65 11.95 -8.48 -11.98
C ALA A 65 11.99 -6.95 -11.79
N SER A 66 13.08 -6.31 -12.20
CA SER A 66 13.23 -4.86 -12.23
C SER A 66 12.53 -4.16 -13.40
N ARG A 67 11.87 -4.88 -14.32
CA ARG A 67 11.09 -4.25 -15.40
C ARG A 67 9.83 -3.60 -14.83
N GLU A 68 9.60 -2.35 -15.20
CA GLU A 68 8.39 -1.63 -14.83
C GLU A 68 7.17 -2.18 -15.60
N THR A 69 6.09 -2.47 -14.88
CA THR A 69 4.81 -2.79 -15.52
C THR A 69 4.07 -1.49 -15.89
N PRO A 70 3.11 -1.54 -16.82
CA PRO A 70 2.32 -0.35 -17.16
C PRO A 70 1.69 0.33 -15.93
N PRO A 71 1.60 1.68 -15.93
CA PRO A 71 0.84 2.40 -14.91
C PRO A 71 -0.67 2.16 -15.07
N PRO A 72 -1.49 2.41 -14.04
CA PRO A 72 -2.95 2.36 -14.21
C PRO A 72 -3.40 3.43 -15.24
N PRO A 73 -4.49 3.19 -15.99
CA PRO A 73 -5.12 4.22 -16.82
C PRO A 73 -5.45 5.48 -16.01
N LYS A 74 -5.34 6.67 -16.60
CA LYS A 74 -5.52 7.94 -15.86
C LYS A 74 -6.90 8.09 -15.22
N ASP A 75 -7.91 7.50 -15.84
CA ASP A 75 -9.32 7.55 -15.46
C ASP A 75 -9.76 6.34 -14.61
N TRP A 76 -8.84 5.50 -14.13
CA TRP A 76 -9.16 4.27 -13.40
C TRP A 76 -10.13 4.46 -12.22
N ALA A 77 -10.06 5.61 -11.54
CA ALA A 77 -10.90 5.91 -10.39
C ALA A 77 -12.34 6.36 -10.76
N GLN A 78 -12.59 6.65 -12.04
CA GLN A 78 -13.90 7.08 -12.53
C GLN A 78 -14.95 5.98 -12.39
N VAL A 79 -16.23 6.35 -12.23
CA VAL A 79 -17.29 5.36 -11.99
C VAL A 79 -17.49 4.38 -13.16
N ARG A 80 -17.35 4.87 -14.40
CA ARG A 80 -17.58 4.07 -15.62
C ARG A 80 -16.33 3.35 -16.14
N PHE A 81 -15.20 3.43 -15.43
CA PHE A 81 -14.00 2.71 -15.84
C PHE A 81 -14.23 1.19 -15.84
N ASP A 82 -13.89 0.54 -16.96
CA ASP A 82 -13.93 -0.91 -17.11
C ASP A 82 -12.69 -1.54 -16.45
N ASP A 83 -12.93 -2.19 -15.32
CA ASP A 83 -11.94 -2.94 -14.55
C ASP A 83 -12.15 -4.45 -14.65
N SER A 84 -12.84 -4.92 -15.70
CA SER A 84 -13.09 -6.35 -15.93
C SER A 84 -11.82 -7.19 -15.91
N THR A 85 -10.72 -6.65 -16.44
CA THR A 85 -9.39 -7.27 -16.51
C THR A 85 -8.57 -7.15 -15.23
N TRP A 86 -8.99 -6.34 -14.26
CA TRP A 86 -8.28 -6.18 -12.99
C TRP A 86 -8.52 -7.38 -12.08
N LEU A 87 -7.50 -7.74 -11.29
CA LEU A 87 -7.60 -8.81 -10.30
C LEU A 87 -8.82 -8.57 -9.41
N ARG A 88 -9.68 -9.59 -9.26
CA ARG A 88 -10.86 -9.53 -8.39
C ARG A 88 -10.66 -10.42 -7.17
N GLY A 89 -10.87 -9.85 -5.99
CA GLY A 89 -10.84 -10.60 -4.74
C GLY A 89 -10.91 -9.70 -3.50
N PRO A 90 -10.90 -10.28 -2.29
CA PRO A 90 -10.69 -9.55 -1.04
C PRO A 90 -9.50 -8.59 -1.11
N ALA A 91 -9.57 -7.47 -0.36
CA ALA A 91 -8.54 -6.43 -0.38
C ALA A 91 -7.13 -6.98 -0.09
N ARG A 92 -7.04 -7.97 0.80
CA ARG A 92 -5.78 -8.60 1.23
C ARG A 92 -5.18 -9.57 0.21
N MET A 93 -5.84 -9.79 -0.94
CA MET A 93 -5.25 -10.56 -2.06
C MET A 93 -4.27 -9.73 -2.91
N SER A 94 -4.04 -8.46 -2.58
CA SER A 94 -3.00 -7.66 -3.23
C SER A 94 -1.62 -8.33 -3.14
N CYS A 95 -0.79 -8.20 -4.16
CA CYS A 95 0.51 -8.87 -4.16
C CYS A 95 1.43 -8.34 -3.05
N LEU A 96 2.04 -9.25 -2.28
CA LEU A 96 2.97 -8.92 -1.20
C LEU A 96 4.41 -9.00 -1.72
N THR A 97 4.91 -7.89 -2.25
CA THR A 97 6.24 -7.83 -2.85
C THR A 97 6.89 -6.45 -2.67
N PRO A 98 8.21 -6.37 -2.44
CA PRO A 98 8.92 -5.09 -2.35
C PRO A 98 8.93 -4.32 -3.68
N PHE A 99 8.58 -4.98 -4.79
CA PHE A 99 8.48 -4.36 -6.11
C PHE A 99 7.16 -3.61 -6.32
N LEU A 100 6.16 -3.81 -5.46
CA LEU A 100 4.89 -3.12 -5.60
C LEU A 100 5.12 -1.63 -5.34
N SER A 101 4.98 -0.83 -6.39
CA SER A 101 5.20 0.62 -6.32
C SER A 101 3.91 1.41 -6.15
N ARG A 102 2.81 0.86 -6.69
CA ARG A 102 1.47 1.43 -6.64
C ARG A 102 0.45 0.32 -6.67
N LEU A 103 -0.51 0.37 -5.76
CA LEU A 103 -1.68 -0.49 -5.71
C LEU A 103 -2.93 0.39 -5.89
N CYS A 104 -3.64 0.20 -6.99
CA CYS A 104 -4.94 0.83 -7.21
C CYS A 104 -6.04 -0.18 -6.92
N MET A 105 -6.99 0.18 -6.06
CA MET A 105 -8.09 -0.67 -5.63
C MET A 105 -9.41 0.05 -5.87
N ARG A 106 -10.40 -0.66 -6.41
CA ARG A 106 -11.76 -0.14 -6.64
C ARG A 106 -12.78 -1.00 -5.92
N GLY A 107 -13.56 -0.35 -5.05
CA GLY A 107 -14.74 -0.94 -4.40
C GLY A 107 -15.99 -0.24 -4.91
N ARG A 108 -17.00 -1.01 -5.33
CA ARG A 108 -18.30 -0.49 -5.78
C ARG A 108 -19.34 -0.67 -4.68
N PHE A 109 -20.14 0.36 -4.44
CA PHE A 109 -21.26 0.30 -3.51
C PHE A 109 -22.46 1.07 -4.03
N ARG A 110 -23.66 0.73 -3.55
CA ARG A 110 -24.91 1.35 -4.00
C ARG A 110 -25.46 2.30 -2.94
N VAL A 111 -25.88 3.48 -3.36
CA VAL A 111 -26.58 4.47 -2.53
C VAL A 111 -27.96 4.69 -3.13
N THR A 112 -29.03 4.40 -2.39
CA THR A 112 -30.41 4.59 -2.85
C THR A 112 -30.86 6.04 -2.76
N ASP A 113 -30.43 6.74 -1.71
CA ASP A 113 -30.70 8.15 -1.45
C ASP A 113 -29.50 8.81 -0.78
N PRO A 114 -28.70 9.60 -1.52
CA PRO A 114 -27.53 10.29 -0.97
C PRO A 114 -27.84 11.28 0.16
N SER A 115 -29.04 11.88 0.18
CA SER A 115 -29.42 12.88 1.18
C SER A 115 -29.55 12.29 2.60
N ARG A 116 -29.79 10.98 2.67
CA ARG A 116 -29.91 10.23 3.92
C ARG A 116 -28.58 9.73 4.45
N VAL A 117 -27.51 9.79 3.66
CA VAL A 117 -26.18 9.33 4.08
C VAL A 117 -25.54 10.40 4.96
N LYS A 118 -25.50 10.14 6.26
CA LYS A 118 -24.83 10.96 7.25
C LYS A 118 -23.57 10.23 7.73
N ASN A 119 -22.49 10.98 7.95
CA ASN A 119 -21.26 10.50 8.57
C ASN A 119 -20.65 9.23 7.94
N LEU A 120 -20.60 9.14 6.61
CA LEU A 120 -19.85 8.06 5.96
C LEU A 120 -18.35 8.25 6.18
N ARG A 121 -17.66 7.24 6.69
CA ARG A 121 -16.22 7.30 7.01
C ARG A 121 -15.48 6.09 6.48
N LEU A 122 -14.21 6.28 6.12
CA LEU A 122 -13.25 5.25 5.75
C LEU A 122 -12.14 5.14 6.78
N GLY A 123 -12.12 4.03 7.52
CA GLY A 123 -10.95 3.61 8.29
C GLY A 123 -10.06 2.71 7.43
N VAL A 124 -8.82 3.12 7.15
CA VAL A 124 -7.85 2.38 6.33
C VAL A 124 -6.54 2.18 7.08
N SER A 125 -6.00 0.96 7.02
CA SER A 125 -4.65 0.63 7.50
C SER A 125 -3.76 0.22 6.34
N TYR A 126 -2.55 0.75 6.29
CA TYR A 126 -1.66 0.61 5.14
C TYR A 126 -0.18 0.78 5.51
N ARG A 127 0.69 0.38 4.58
CA ARG A 127 2.11 0.71 4.56
C ARG A 127 2.42 1.51 3.30
N GLY A 128 3.20 2.58 3.43
CA GLY A 128 3.40 3.57 2.38
C GLY A 128 2.55 4.81 2.58
N GLY A 129 2.00 5.36 1.50
CA GLY A 129 1.08 6.50 1.51
C GLY A 129 -0.22 6.14 0.82
N VAL A 130 -1.30 6.87 1.11
CA VAL A 130 -2.63 6.60 0.55
C VAL A 130 -3.22 7.84 -0.10
N ILE A 131 -3.85 7.65 -1.26
CA ILE A 131 -4.76 8.61 -1.87
C ILE A 131 -6.13 7.93 -1.97
N VAL A 132 -7.18 8.65 -1.57
CA VAL A 132 -8.56 8.15 -1.60
C VAL A 132 -9.35 8.97 -2.61
N TYR A 133 -10.09 8.26 -3.45
CA TYR A 133 -10.96 8.82 -4.47
C TYR A 133 -12.40 8.38 -4.22
N LEU A 134 -13.35 9.31 -4.35
CA LEU A 134 -14.76 8.99 -4.48
C LEU A 134 -15.22 9.40 -5.87
N ASN A 135 -15.73 8.43 -6.64
CA ASN A 135 -16.29 8.67 -7.96
C ASN A 135 -15.34 9.40 -8.92
N GLY A 136 -14.04 9.14 -8.82
CA GLY A 136 -12.98 9.77 -9.62
C GLY A 136 -12.40 11.06 -9.05
N LYS A 137 -12.98 11.63 -7.98
CA LYS A 137 -12.45 12.84 -7.31
C LYS A 137 -11.61 12.45 -6.09
N GLU A 138 -10.39 12.98 -6.00
CA GLU A 138 -9.56 12.84 -4.80
C GLU A 138 -10.26 13.53 -3.61
N VAL A 139 -10.43 12.80 -2.51
CA VAL A 139 -11.08 13.30 -1.29
C VAL A 139 -10.13 13.35 -0.09
N ALA A 140 -9.05 12.57 -0.10
CA ALA A 140 -8.06 12.57 0.95
C ALA A 140 -6.71 12.04 0.45
N ARG A 141 -5.65 12.48 1.14
CA ARG A 141 -4.27 12.06 0.90
C ARG A 141 -3.49 12.06 2.20
N HIS A 142 -2.83 10.97 2.53
CA HIS A 142 -2.02 10.82 3.74
C HIS A 142 -0.65 10.23 3.43
N ASP A 143 0.34 10.62 4.23
CA ASP A 143 1.73 10.17 4.18
C ASP A 143 2.42 10.29 2.81
N LEU A 144 2.03 11.31 2.05
CA LEU A 144 2.66 11.70 0.80
C LEU A 144 3.23 13.12 0.93
N PRO A 145 4.32 13.45 0.22
CA PRO A 145 4.81 14.83 0.14
C PRO A 145 3.74 15.75 -0.45
N ARG A 146 3.62 16.97 0.08
CA ARG A 146 2.64 17.96 -0.40
C ARG A 146 2.92 18.31 -1.85
N GLY A 147 1.89 18.35 -2.69
CA GLY A 147 2.00 18.70 -4.12
C GLY A 147 2.65 17.63 -5.02
N ALA A 148 3.10 16.49 -4.48
CA ALA A 148 3.72 15.45 -5.28
C ALA A 148 2.68 14.64 -6.08
N ALA A 149 2.98 14.38 -7.35
CA ALA A 149 2.12 13.61 -8.25
C ALA A 149 2.95 12.87 -9.32
N GLY A 150 2.26 12.04 -10.12
CA GLY A 150 2.85 11.43 -11.30
C GLY A 150 3.64 10.15 -11.04
N LYS A 151 4.44 9.76 -12.03
CA LYS A 151 5.14 8.47 -12.07
C LYS A 151 6.20 8.32 -10.98
N GLY A 152 6.85 9.40 -10.58
CA GLY A 152 7.90 9.42 -9.55
C GLY A 152 7.38 9.51 -8.10
N LEU A 153 6.05 9.50 -7.90
CA LEU A 153 5.47 9.67 -6.57
C LEU A 153 5.92 8.56 -5.61
N VAL A 154 6.43 8.98 -4.45
CA VAL A 154 6.90 8.13 -3.37
C VAL A 154 6.36 8.70 -2.05
N ALA A 155 5.91 7.82 -1.15
CA ALA A 155 5.40 8.18 0.15
C ALA A 155 6.51 8.59 1.13
N LYS A 156 6.12 9.16 2.28
CA LYS A 156 7.05 9.48 3.37
C LYS A 156 7.78 8.22 3.83
N GLY A 157 9.10 8.31 4.02
CA GLY A 157 9.94 7.24 4.54
C GLY A 157 9.57 6.81 5.97
N TYR A 158 10.15 5.70 6.40
CA TYR A 158 10.07 5.22 7.78
C TYR A 158 11.40 5.47 8.49
N ALA A 159 11.34 5.56 9.82
CA ALA A 159 12.52 5.65 10.68
C ALA A 159 13.38 4.36 10.56
N PRO A 160 14.70 4.41 10.81
CA PRO A 160 15.59 3.26 10.68
C PRO A 160 15.13 2.03 11.46
N GLU A 161 14.49 2.22 12.62
CA GLU A 161 14.00 1.16 13.51
C GLU A 161 12.94 0.29 12.83
N ALA A 162 12.15 0.85 11.90
CA ALA A 162 11.18 0.08 11.12
C ALA A 162 11.84 -0.98 10.22
N PHE A 163 13.13 -0.83 9.91
CA PHE A 163 13.91 -1.74 9.08
C PHE A 163 14.82 -2.67 9.90
N THR A 164 14.83 -2.52 11.23
CA THR A 164 15.62 -3.32 12.15
C THR A 164 14.75 -3.78 13.33
N PRO A 165 14.37 -5.07 13.42
CA PRO A 165 13.51 -5.55 14.50
C PRO A 165 14.06 -5.19 15.88
N MET A 166 13.16 -4.94 16.82
CA MET A 166 13.50 -4.82 18.23
C MET A 166 14.22 -6.12 18.66
N ASN A 167 15.40 -6.01 19.28
CA ASN A 167 16.35 -7.11 19.61
C ASN A 167 17.35 -7.53 18.51
N GLY A 168 17.31 -6.90 17.34
CA GLY A 168 18.30 -7.15 16.29
C GLY A 168 18.08 -8.47 15.53
N TRP A 169 18.03 -8.38 14.20
CA TRP A 169 17.91 -9.58 13.36
C TRP A 169 19.20 -10.42 13.41
N ASN A 170 19.08 -11.68 13.84
CA ASN A 170 20.20 -12.56 14.18
C ASN A 170 20.94 -13.19 12.98
N GLY A 171 20.78 -12.67 11.77
CA GLY A 171 21.47 -13.20 10.59
C GLY A 171 20.87 -14.48 10.02
N LYS A 172 19.93 -15.12 10.72
CA LYS A 172 19.36 -16.42 10.32
C LYS A 172 17.99 -16.20 9.71
N ARG A 173 17.79 -16.73 8.49
CA ARG A 173 16.44 -17.08 8.01
C ARG A 173 15.90 -18.12 8.99
N SER A 174 15.09 -17.70 9.96
CA SER A 174 14.42 -18.67 10.82
C SER A 174 13.53 -19.55 9.93
N ARG A 175 13.63 -20.88 10.11
CA ARG A 175 12.78 -21.86 9.41
C ARG A 175 11.30 -21.67 9.72
N TYR A 176 11.02 -20.97 10.83
CA TYR A 176 9.74 -20.44 11.24
C TYR A 176 9.84 -18.92 11.08
N LEU A 177 8.90 -18.23 10.43
CA LEU A 177 8.90 -16.76 10.49
C LEU A 177 9.10 -16.37 11.96
N GLN A 178 10.17 -15.63 12.29
CA GLN A 178 10.14 -14.92 13.57
C GLN A 178 8.90 -14.05 13.45
N LEU A 179 7.87 -14.37 14.25
CA LEU A 179 6.63 -13.63 14.25
C LEU A 179 7.03 -12.20 14.60
N GLU A 180 6.83 -11.29 13.65
CA GLU A 180 7.03 -9.86 13.92
C GLU A 180 6.23 -9.53 15.18
N THR A 181 6.84 -8.84 16.14
CA THR A 181 6.08 -8.42 17.32
C THR A 181 5.07 -7.35 16.91
N GLU A 182 3.98 -7.19 17.68
CA GLU A 182 3.05 -6.08 17.43
C GLU A 182 3.74 -4.71 17.47
N ALA A 183 4.81 -4.57 18.28
CA ALA A 183 5.64 -3.38 18.30
C ALA A 183 6.37 -3.17 16.96
N ASP A 184 6.97 -4.23 16.40
CA ASP A 184 7.63 -4.17 15.09
C ASP A 184 6.64 -3.83 13.96
N ILE A 185 5.41 -4.36 14.04
CA ILE A 185 4.35 -4.09 13.07
C ILE A 185 3.85 -2.65 13.23
N ALA A 186 3.70 -2.16 14.46
CA ALA A 186 3.23 -0.80 14.77
C ALA A 186 4.18 0.29 14.22
N LEU A 187 5.49 0.03 14.13
CA LEU A 187 6.45 0.94 13.48
C LEU A 187 6.16 1.18 11.99
N ARG A 188 5.38 0.30 11.36
CA ARG A 188 5.19 0.24 9.89
C ARG A 188 3.74 0.44 9.46
N ARG A 189 2.79 0.08 10.32
CA ARG A 189 1.35 0.25 10.12
C ARG A 189 0.96 1.72 10.28
N ARG A 190 0.52 2.33 9.19
CA ARG A 190 -0.14 3.65 9.18
C ARG A 190 -1.64 3.43 9.14
N SER A 191 -2.39 4.35 9.74
CA SER A 191 -3.85 4.33 9.71
C SER A 191 -4.40 5.72 9.48
N ALA A 192 -5.51 5.81 8.74
CA ALA A 192 -6.25 7.05 8.56
C ALA A 192 -7.75 6.77 8.73
N ASP A 193 -8.45 7.71 9.36
CA ASP A 193 -9.90 7.74 9.43
C ASP A 193 -10.42 8.97 8.67
N ILE A 194 -11.04 8.70 7.53
CA ILE A 194 -11.30 9.70 6.48
C ILE A 194 -12.81 9.90 6.34
N PRO A 195 -13.34 11.11 6.60
CA PRO A 195 -14.73 11.41 6.29
C PRO A 195 -14.93 11.41 4.76
N ILE A 196 -15.96 10.71 4.29
CA ILE A 196 -16.33 10.65 2.88
C ILE A 196 -17.40 11.70 2.61
N PRO A 197 -17.14 12.72 1.77
CA PRO A 197 -18.09 13.80 1.53
C PRO A 197 -19.38 13.28 0.88
N SER A 198 -20.51 13.38 1.58
CA SER A 198 -21.81 12.94 1.07
C SER A 198 -22.24 13.70 -0.19
N GLY A 199 -21.83 14.96 -0.34
CA GLY A 199 -22.08 15.78 -1.54
C GLY A 199 -21.41 15.26 -2.82
N LEU A 200 -20.51 14.28 -2.72
CA LEU A 200 -19.90 13.61 -3.87
C LEU A 200 -20.54 12.25 -4.18
N LEU A 201 -21.49 11.79 -3.36
CA LEU A 201 -22.25 10.58 -3.59
C LEU A 201 -23.30 10.81 -4.68
N ARG A 202 -23.55 9.77 -5.46
CA ARG A 202 -24.63 9.74 -6.45
C ARG A 202 -25.67 8.70 -6.06
N ARG A 203 -26.91 8.91 -6.51
CA ARG A 203 -27.92 7.85 -6.51
C ARG A 203 -27.44 6.72 -7.43
N GLY A 204 -27.53 5.48 -6.98
CA GLY A 204 -27.03 4.30 -7.68
C GLY A 204 -25.61 3.91 -7.29
N VAL A 205 -24.82 3.45 -8.25
CA VAL A 205 -23.47 2.91 -8.01
C VAL A 205 -22.46 4.03 -7.79
N ASN A 206 -21.71 3.93 -6.71
CA ASN A 206 -20.56 4.75 -6.37
C ASN A 206 -19.29 3.88 -6.39
N VAL A 207 -18.14 4.50 -6.64
CA VAL A 207 -16.83 3.85 -6.63
C VAL A 207 -15.96 4.53 -5.58
N LEU A 208 -15.46 3.75 -4.64
CA LEU A 208 -14.36 4.12 -3.76
C LEU A 208 -13.06 3.61 -4.39
N GLY A 209 -12.16 4.53 -4.72
CA GLY A 209 -10.82 4.24 -5.21
C GLY A 209 -9.79 4.42 -4.09
N LEU A 210 -8.92 3.44 -3.87
CA LEU A 210 -7.75 3.56 -3.01
C LEU A 210 -6.50 3.44 -3.87
N GLU A 211 -5.54 4.31 -3.64
CA GLU A 211 -4.22 4.25 -4.25
C GLU A 211 -3.16 4.23 -3.16
N ILE A 212 -2.55 3.06 -2.94
CA ILE A 212 -1.43 2.91 -2.02
C ILE A 212 -0.14 3.11 -2.82
N ILE A 213 0.74 3.96 -2.31
CA ILE A 213 2.02 4.32 -2.91
C ILE A 213 3.14 3.87 -2.00
N ARG A 214 4.17 3.23 -2.56
CA ARG A 214 5.33 2.79 -1.77
C ARG A 214 6.02 3.94 -1.03
N ALA A 215 6.52 3.65 0.17
CA ALA A 215 7.58 4.43 0.81
C ALA A 215 8.98 3.96 0.35
N PRO A 216 10.03 4.78 0.47
CA PRO A 216 11.39 4.35 0.24
C PRO A 216 11.89 3.50 1.41
N TYR A 217 12.81 2.57 1.14
CA TYR A 217 13.64 1.94 2.15
C TYR A 217 14.62 2.97 2.74
N HIS A 218 14.99 2.81 4.02
CA HIS A 218 15.97 3.67 4.66
C HIS A 218 17.41 3.24 4.32
N LYS A 219 18.38 4.18 4.35
CA LYS A 219 19.81 3.91 4.04
C LYS A 219 20.45 2.79 4.86
N VAL A 220 19.93 2.52 6.05
CA VAL A 220 20.34 1.37 6.90
C VAL A 220 20.24 0.04 6.15
N VAL A 221 19.33 -0.09 5.18
CA VAL A 221 19.21 -1.28 4.34
C VAL A 221 20.42 -1.44 3.40
N GLU A 222 20.98 -0.34 2.91
CA GLU A 222 22.23 -0.34 2.12
C GLU A 222 23.44 -0.68 3.01
N GLU A 223 23.52 -0.08 4.20
CA GLU A 223 24.61 -0.34 5.16
C GLU A 223 24.69 -1.82 5.61
N LYS A 224 23.56 -2.55 5.51
CA LYS A 224 23.46 -3.98 5.82
C LYS A 224 23.47 -4.88 4.58
N LYS A 225 23.69 -4.33 3.38
CA LYS A 225 23.79 -5.09 2.12
C LYS A 225 24.85 -6.19 2.23
N GLY A 226 24.53 -7.40 1.77
CA GLY A 226 25.39 -8.58 1.83
C GLY A 226 25.55 -9.20 3.23
N LYS A 227 25.33 -8.44 4.31
CA LYS A 227 25.37 -8.93 5.69
C LYS A 227 24.08 -9.61 6.13
N ARG A 228 22.95 -9.21 5.55
CA ARG A 228 21.60 -9.68 5.95
C ARG A 228 20.73 -10.19 4.79
N GLY A 229 21.27 -10.22 3.58
CA GLY A 229 20.59 -10.73 2.39
C GLY A 229 20.40 -12.25 2.38
N SER A 230 19.64 -12.74 1.41
CA SER A 230 19.63 -14.17 1.08
C SER A 230 20.73 -14.48 0.06
N ARG A 231 21.00 -15.76 -0.19
CA ARG A 231 21.89 -16.19 -1.29
C ARG A 231 21.48 -15.64 -2.67
N TYR A 232 20.23 -15.18 -2.80
CA TYR A 232 19.69 -14.64 -4.05
C TYR A 232 19.59 -13.11 -4.04
N CYS A 233 19.22 -12.46 -2.93
CA CYS A 233 19.04 -11.02 -2.85
C CYS A 233 20.00 -10.41 -1.81
N PRO A 234 20.80 -9.38 -2.15
CA PRO A 234 21.78 -8.81 -1.24
C PRO A 234 21.17 -7.99 -0.11
N TYR A 235 19.89 -7.60 -0.25
CA TYR A 235 19.16 -6.80 0.72
C TYR A 235 18.25 -7.64 1.59
N ALA A 236 18.17 -7.26 2.86
CA ALA A 236 17.11 -7.69 3.77
C ALA A 236 15.92 -6.71 3.64
N LEU A 237 14.97 -7.03 2.78
CA LEU A 237 13.76 -6.25 2.60
C LEU A 237 12.73 -6.71 3.65
N ALA A 238 12.83 -6.16 4.86
CA ALA A 238 12.11 -6.64 6.04
C ALA A 238 10.56 -6.61 5.90
N PHE A 239 10.03 -5.73 5.07
CA PHE A 239 8.59 -5.63 4.77
C PHE A 239 8.35 -4.97 3.42
N ASN A 240 7.10 -5.05 2.94
CA ASN A 240 6.63 -4.35 1.75
C ASN A 240 6.23 -2.92 2.13
N THR A 241 6.78 -1.92 1.43
CA THR A 241 6.51 -0.51 1.70
C THR A 241 5.28 0.04 0.97
N CYS A 242 4.57 -0.80 0.22
CA CYS A 242 3.27 -0.55 -0.42
C CYS A 242 2.36 -1.74 -0.12
N GLN A 243 1.44 -1.59 0.82
CA GLN A 243 0.59 -2.69 1.28
C GLN A 243 -0.69 -2.15 1.93
N ILE A 244 -1.79 -2.88 1.76
CA ILE A 244 -3.02 -2.72 2.54
C ILE A 244 -3.01 -3.73 3.71
N ASP A 245 -3.37 -3.27 4.91
CA ASP A 245 -3.32 -4.06 6.16
C ASP A 245 -4.69 -4.41 6.76
#